data_AF-A0A522CNW1-F1
#
_entry.id   AF-A0A522CNW1-F1
#
_cell.length_a   1.000
_cell.length_b   1.000
_cell.length_c   1.000
_cell.angle_alpha   90.00
_cell.angle_beta   90.00
_cell.angle_gamma   90.00
#
_symmetry.space_group_name_H-M   'P 1'
#
loop_
_entity.id
_entity.type
_entity.pdbx_description
1 polymer ?
#
loop_
_entity_poly.entity_id
_entity_poly.type
_entity_poly.pdbx_seq_one_letter_code
_entity_poly.pdbx_strand_id
1 'polypeptide(L)'
;MKRLAMAALILTLAGVSAWAVDLKNEDSQTYTVRIHETGTTHTSIGSSTTMASICSSCEIEVEGVGSVRASGGETVVIKDGALSKR
;
A
#
# COMPACT_ATOMS: atom_id res chain seq x y z
N MET A 1 -14.92 -55.74 3.42
CA MET A 1 -13.49 -55.53 3.07
C MET A 1 -13.46 -55.07 1.62
N LYS A 2 -12.97 -53.91 1.18
CA LYS A 2 -12.11 -52.86 1.74
C LYS A 2 -12.52 -51.56 1.03
N ARG A 3 -12.63 -50.47 1.78
CA ARG A 3 -12.84 -49.12 1.26
C ARG A 3 -11.52 -48.64 0.65
N LEU A 4 -11.51 -48.21 -0.60
CA LEU A 4 -10.40 -47.51 -1.25
C LEU A 4 -10.98 -46.18 -1.75
N ALA A 5 -11.14 -45.20 -0.86
CA ALA A 5 -10.20 -44.10 -0.65
C ALA A 5 -10.15 -43.16 -1.89
N MET A 6 -11.14 -42.27 -1.99
CA MET A 6 -11.06 -41.06 -2.80
C MET A 6 -10.00 -40.14 -2.16
N ALA A 7 -8.84 -40.02 -2.77
CA ALA A 7 -7.85 -39.01 -2.41
C ALA A 7 -8.19 -37.72 -3.17
N ALA A 8 -8.98 -36.84 -2.55
CA ALA A 8 -9.15 -35.47 -3.03
C ALA A 8 -7.95 -34.64 -2.56
N LEU A 9 -6.99 -34.41 -3.46
CA LEU A 9 -5.89 -33.47 -3.23
C LEU A 9 -6.44 -32.04 -3.33
N ILE A 10 -6.86 -31.47 -2.21
CA ILE A 10 -7.24 -30.06 -2.11
C ILE A 10 -5.94 -29.26 -2.09
N LEU A 11 -5.52 -28.80 -3.27
CA LEU A 11 -4.42 -27.87 -3.44
C LEU A 11 -4.91 -26.49 -2.97
N THR A 12 -4.79 -26.20 -1.68
CA THR A 12 -5.03 -24.84 -1.17
C THR A 12 -3.89 -23.95 -1.66
N LEU A 13 -4.11 -23.25 -2.76
CA LEU A 13 -3.36 -22.03 -3.08
C LEU A 13 -3.63 -21.04 -1.94
N ALA A 14 -2.78 -21.06 -0.91
CA ALA A 14 -2.69 -19.97 0.04
C ALA A 14 -2.09 -18.79 -0.74
N GLY A 15 -2.94 -18.06 -1.46
CA GLY A 15 -2.58 -16.78 -2.00
C GLY A 15 -2.18 -15.91 -0.83
N VAL A 16 -0.90 -15.55 -0.76
CA VAL A 16 -0.46 -14.47 0.12
C VAL A 16 -1.27 -13.25 -0.30
N SER A 17 -2.21 -12.82 0.54
CA SER A 17 -2.85 -11.52 0.35
C SER A 17 -1.72 -10.52 0.45
N ALA A 18 -1.25 -10.02 -0.69
CA ALA A 18 -0.35 -8.88 -0.73
C ALA A 18 -1.17 -7.70 -0.21
N TRP A 19 -1.06 -7.42 1.08
CA TRP A 19 -1.64 -6.22 1.64
C TRP A 19 -0.89 -5.07 0.97
N ALA A 20 -1.63 -4.07 0.53
CA ALA A 20 -1.04 -2.93 -0.15
C ALA A 20 -0.97 -1.75 0.83
N VAL A 21 -0.11 -0.80 0.54
CA VAL A 21 -0.02 0.47 1.26
C VAL A 21 -1.09 1.39 0.74
N ASP A 22 -1.74 2.11 1.65
CA ASP A 22 -2.64 3.21 1.32
C ASP A 22 -1.95 4.54 1.61
N LEU A 23 -2.24 5.57 0.80
CA LEU A 23 -1.81 6.94 1.03
C LEU A 23 -3.03 7.82 1.23
N LYS A 24 -3.12 8.45 2.39
CA LYS A 24 -4.18 9.38 2.74
C LYS A 24 -3.63 10.78 2.91
N ASN A 25 -4.26 11.74 2.26
CA ASN A 25 -4.02 13.16 2.49
C ASN A 25 -5.18 13.72 3.32
N GLU A 26 -4.93 14.08 4.57
CA GLU A 26 -5.89 14.75 5.44
C GLU A 26 -5.77 16.28 5.36
N ASP A 27 -4.77 16.81 4.66
CA ASP A 27 -4.59 18.26 4.48
C ASP A 27 -5.50 18.83 3.38
N SER A 28 -5.62 20.16 3.38
CA SER A 28 -6.47 20.90 2.44
C SER A 28 -5.80 21.21 1.10
N GLN A 29 -4.52 20.86 0.92
CA GLN A 29 -3.77 21.10 -0.31
C GLN A 29 -3.44 19.79 -1.06
N THR A 30 -3.18 19.92 -2.36
CA THR A 30 -2.70 18.82 -3.21
C THR A 30 -1.18 18.69 -3.10
N TYR A 31 -0.67 17.46 -3.14
CA TYR A 31 0.76 17.19 -3.16
C TYR A 31 1.19 16.41 -4.40
N THR A 32 2.39 16.70 -4.90
CA THR A 32 3.12 15.80 -5.80
C THR A 32 3.74 14.68 -4.98
N VAL A 33 3.60 13.45 -5.47
CA VAL A 33 4.06 12.24 -4.78
C VAL A 33 4.91 11.41 -5.73
N ARG A 34 6.02 10.89 -5.22
CA ARG A 34 6.87 9.91 -5.90
C ARG A 34 6.85 8.62 -5.10
N ILE A 35 6.53 7.52 -5.77
CA ILE A 35 6.49 6.19 -5.17
C ILE A 35 7.67 5.41 -5.74
N HIS A 36 8.61 5.04 -4.87
CA HIS A 36 9.81 4.30 -5.23
C HIS A 36 9.66 2.83 -4.83
N GLU A 37 9.56 1.95 -5.83
CA GLU A 37 9.70 0.49 -5.71
C GLU A 37 10.81 0.02 -6.66
N THR A 38 10.56 -0.98 -7.52
CA THR A 38 11.45 -1.39 -8.60
C THR A 38 11.65 -0.28 -9.64
N GLY A 39 10.69 0.65 -9.73
CA GLY A 39 10.77 1.88 -10.50
C GLY A 39 10.22 3.06 -9.71
N THR A 40 10.28 4.26 -10.28
CA THR A 40 9.68 5.45 -9.68
C THR A 40 8.40 5.83 -10.43
N THR A 41 7.29 5.91 -9.71
CA THR A 41 6.02 6.41 -10.22
C THR A 41 5.81 7.84 -9.73
N HIS A 42 5.58 8.76 -10.66
CA HIS A 42 5.24 10.15 -10.36
C HIS A 42 3.72 10.31 -10.42
N THR A 43 3.13 10.85 -9.37
CA THR A 43 1.69 11.08 -9.26
C THR A 43 1.39 12.30 -8.40
N SER A 44 0.12 12.55 -8.13
CA SER A 44 -0.32 13.56 -7.16
C SER A 44 -1.50 13.02 -6.36
N ILE A 45 -1.65 13.52 -5.13
CA ILE A 45 -2.82 13.24 -4.29
C ILE A 45 -3.52 14.54 -3.94
N GLY A 46 -4.82 14.59 -4.25
CA GLY A 46 -5.68 15.72 -3.93
C GLY A 46 -5.89 15.91 -2.43
N SER A 47 -6.42 17.05 -2.04
CA SER A 47 -6.78 17.32 -0.64
C SER A 47 -7.85 16.35 -0.13
N SER A 48 -7.81 16.04 1.18
CA SER A 48 -8.82 15.19 1.85
C SER A 48 -9.14 13.87 1.12
N THR A 49 -8.17 13.29 0.42
CA THR A 49 -8.33 12.14 -0.48
C THR A 49 -7.53 10.94 0.02
N THR A 50 -7.94 9.73 -0.35
CA THR A 50 -7.19 8.49 -0.11
C THR A 50 -6.93 7.77 -1.43
N MET A 51 -5.67 7.43 -1.68
CA MET A 51 -5.26 6.50 -2.73
C MET A 51 -5.04 5.14 -2.10
N ALA A 52 -5.90 4.19 -2.44
CA ALA A 52 -5.79 2.83 -1.94
C ALA A 52 -4.84 1.99 -2.81
N SER A 53 -4.17 1.04 -2.18
CA SER A 53 -3.34 0.02 -2.81
C SER A 53 -2.27 0.59 -3.75
N ILE A 54 -1.53 1.61 -3.30
CA ILE A 54 -0.55 2.32 -4.13
C ILE A 54 0.72 1.52 -4.40
N CYS A 55 1.08 0.60 -3.51
CA CYS A 55 2.32 -0.17 -3.57
C CYS A 55 2.24 -1.36 -2.59
N SER A 56 3.14 -2.35 -2.71
CA SER A 56 3.24 -3.43 -1.71
C SER A 56 4.31 -3.15 -0.67
N SER A 57 5.44 -2.59 -1.09
CA SER A 57 6.53 -2.15 -0.20
C SER A 57 7.34 -1.10 -0.92
N CYS A 58 7.19 0.15 -0.51
CA CYS A 58 7.74 1.29 -1.23
C CYS A 58 8.25 2.38 -0.29
N GLU A 59 9.03 3.28 -0.86
CA GLU A 59 9.29 4.59 -0.28
C GLU A 59 8.39 5.62 -0.94
N ILE A 60 7.60 6.34 -0.13
CA ILE A 60 6.68 7.39 -0.57
C ILE A 60 7.34 8.71 -0.24
N GLU A 61 7.70 9.46 -1.27
CA GLU A 61 8.21 10.83 -1.17
C GLU A 61 7.09 11.82 -1.53
N VAL A 62 6.85 12.77 -0.64
CA VAL A 62 5.87 13.85 -0.81
C VAL A 62 6.64 15.16 -0.89
N GLU A 63 6.58 15.82 -2.05
CA GLU A 63 7.33 17.05 -2.29
C GLU A 63 6.98 18.13 -1.27
N GLY A 64 8.01 18.67 -0.60
CA GLY A 64 7.85 19.70 0.44
C GLY A 64 7.45 19.19 1.83
N VAL A 65 7.24 17.87 2.00
CA VAL A 65 6.89 17.25 3.30
C VAL A 65 7.99 16.29 3.75
N GLY A 66 8.44 15.38 2.89
CA GLY A 66 9.48 14.38 3.21
C GLY A 66 9.23 13.02 2.56
N SER A 67 9.97 12.00 3.00
CA SER A 67 9.76 10.62 2.55
C SER A 67 9.55 9.64 3.71
N VAL A 68 8.83 8.54 3.44
CA VAL A 68 8.58 7.47 4.42
C VAL A 68 8.53 6.12 3.73
N ARG A 69 9.13 5.10 4.36
CA ARG A 69 8.99 3.70 3.92
C ARG A 69 7.76 3.05 4.52
N ALA A 70 6.98 2.42 3.66
CA ALA A 70 5.77 1.71 4.04
C ALA A 70 5.69 0.36 3.34
N SER A 71 5.02 -0.57 4.00
CA SER A 71 4.79 -1.94 3.53
C SER A 71 3.34 -2.35 3.74
N GLY A 72 2.95 -3.39 3.04
CA GLY A 72 1.57 -3.87 2.97
C GLY A 72 0.81 -3.85 4.29
N GLY A 73 -0.37 -3.21 4.28
CA GLY A 73 -1.22 -3.07 5.45
C GLY A 73 -1.04 -1.75 6.20
N GLU A 74 0.05 -1.02 5.95
CA GLU A 74 0.24 0.30 6.52
C GLU A 74 -0.55 1.35 5.72
N THR A 75 -1.08 2.35 6.43
CA THR A 75 -1.60 3.58 5.82
C THR A 75 -0.65 4.73 6.11
N VAL A 76 -0.09 5.34 5.06
CA VAL A 76 0.66 6.59 5.16
C VAL A 76 -0.32 7.75 5.16
N VAL A 77 -0.21 8.63 6.15
CA VAL A 77 -1.09 9.80 6.30
C VAL A 77 -0.26 11.08 6.23
N ILE A 78 -0.59 11.95 5.28
CA ILE A 78 -0.15 13.35 5.24
C ILE A 78 -1.14 14.16 6.06
N LYS A 79 -0.65 14.80 7.13
CA LYS A 79 -1.46 15.66 8.00
C LYS A 79 -0.61 16.73 8.65
N ASP A 80 -1.13 17.95 8.70
CA ASP A 80 -0.49 19.13 9.29
C ASP A 80 0.93 19.35 8.72
N GLY A 81 1.12 19.05 7.42
CA GLY A 81 2.41 19.15 6.76
C GLY A 81 3.45 18.12 7.22
N ALA A 82 3.02 16.99 7.78
CA ALA A 82 3.89 15.91 8.23
C ALA A 82 3.40 14.53 7.75
N LEU A 83 4.33 13.56 7.71
CA LEU A 83 4.05 12.16 7.38
C LEU A 83 3.95 11.32 8.65
N SER A 84 2.94 10.46 8.71
CA SER A 84 2.77 9.45 9.76
C SER A 84 2.30 8.12 9.19
N LYS A 85 2.49 7.04 9.93
CA LYS A 85 2.03 5.69 9.56
C LYS A 85 1.01 5.19 10.56
N ARG A 86 0.03 4.42 10.08
CA ARG A 86 -0.96 3.71 10.89
C ARG A 86 -1.01 2.24 10.50
#